data_AF-A0A8R1E9F3-F1
#
_entry.id   AF-A0A8R1E9F3-F1
#
_cell.length_a   1.000
_cell.length_b   1.000
_cell.length_c   1.000
_cell.angle_alpha   90.00
_cell.angle_beta   90.00
_cell.angle_gamma   90.00
#
_symmetry.space_group_name_H-M   'P 1'
#
loop_
_entity.id
_entity.type
_entity.pdbx_description
1 polymer ?
#
loop_
_entity_poly.entity_id
_entity_poly.type
_entity_poly.pdbx_seq_one_letter_code
_entity_poly.pdbx_strand_id
1 'polypeptide(L)'
;MALVDKLTKPFLNQCKQVINKAVNVLNNCKTNNQKTGSEKQNACMNKVYGQCISMVTKKFVNQVCTALSKKMTSKEWNCAKQYAPKVFNVKPYECYNIEK
;
A
#
# COMPACT_ATOMS: atom_id res chain seq x y z
N MET A 1 5.52 -12.16 18.22
CA MET A 1 4.70 -11.16 17.51
C MET A 1 4.56 -11.63 16.08
N ALA A 2 3.35 -11.62 15.51
CA ALA A 2 3.19 -12.03 14.11
C ALA A 2 3.93 -11.05 13.20
N LEU A 3 4.43 -11.53 12.06
CA LEU A 3 5.13 -10.68 11.09
C LEU A 3 4.25 -9.50 10.63
N VAL A 4 2.94 -9.72 10.56
CA VAL A 4 1.95 -8.68 10.25
C VAL A 4 1.96 -7.55 11.28
N ASP A 5 1.91 -7.86 12.58
CA ASP A 5 1.93 -6.83 13.63
C ASP A 5 3.23 -6.02 13.60
N LYS A 6 4.35 -6.71 13.35
CA LYS A 6 5.68 -6.10 13.24
C LYS A 6 5.79 -5.11 12.06
N LEU A 7 5.12 -5.41 10.94
CA LEU A 7 5.25 -4.63 9.71
C LEU A 7 4.13 -3.61 9.49
N THR A 8 2.98 -3.74 10.15
CA THR A 8 1.83 -2.84 9.98
C THR A 8 2.21 -1.38 10.17
N LYS A 9 2.82 -1.03 11.31
CA LYS A 9 3.21 0.37 11.59
C LYS A 9 4.28 0.89 10.62
N PRO A 10 5.37 0.15 10.33
CA PRO A 10 6.32 0.52 9.28
C PRO A 10 5.66 0.75 7.91
N PHE A 11 4.73 -0.12 7.50
CA PHE A 11 4.02 0.00 6.23
C PHE A 11 3.18 1.27 6.17
N LEU A 12 2.36 1.52 7.20
CA LEU A 12 1.55 2.74 7.29
C LEU A 12 2.41 4.00 7.25
N ASN A 13 3.58 3.98 7.86
CA ASN A 13 4.52 5.11 7.83
C ASN A 13 5.06 5.37 6.41
N GLN A 14 5.43 4.33 5.67
CA GLN A 14 5.89 4.47 4.27
C GLN A 14 4.75 4.94 3.35
N CYS A 15 3.52 4.51 3.64
CA CYS A 15 2.33 4.86 2.86
C CYS A 15 1.65 6.17 3.29
N LYS A 16 2.19 6.87 4.30
CA LYS A 16 1.54 8.03 4.94
C LYS A 16 1.12 9.12 3.96
N GLN A 17 1.94 9.41 2.94
CA GLN A 17 1.61 10.42 1.94
C GLN A 17 0.39 10.03 1.10
N VAL A 18 0.33 8.78 0.63
CA VAL A 18 -0.82 8.24 -0.13
C VAL A 18 -2.06 8.20 0.75
N ILE A 19 -1.92 7.76 2.00
CA ILE A 19 -3.01 7.72 2.99
C ILE A 19 -3.58 9.13 3.23
N ASN A 20 -2.71 10.11 3.48
CA ASN A 20 -3.14 11.49 3.72
C ASN A 20 -3.87 12.07 2.50
N LYS A 21 -3.38 11.81 1.28
CA LYS A 21 -4.07 12.22 0.05
C LYS A 21 -5.44 11.55 -0.06
N ALA A 22 -5.52 10.24 0.17
CA ALA A 22 -6.76 9.49 0.13
C ALA A 22 -7.80 10.02 1.13
N VAL A 23 -7.38 10.30 2.37
CA VAL A 23 -8.23 10.88 3.41
C VAL A 23 -8.74 12.27 3.00
N ASN A 24 -7.89 13.12 2.46
CA ASN A 24 -8.30 14.45 2.00
C ASN A 24 -9.30 14.39 0.85
N VAL A 25 -9.06 13.52 -0.15
CA VAL A 25 -10.00 13.31 -1.28
C VAL A 25 -11.32 12.74 -0.78
N LEU A 26 -11.28 11.79 0.14
CA LEU A 26 -12.47 11.19 0.74
C LEU A 26 -13.29 12.23 1.49
N ASN A 27 -12.66 13.04 2.34
CA ASN A 27 -13.33 14.09 3.11
C ASN A 27 -13.95 15.14 2.19
N ASN A 28 -13.20 15.62 1.20
CA ASN A 28 -13.72 16.56 0.21
C ASN A 28 -14.89 15.98 -0.60
N CYS A 29 -14.84 14.70 -0.94
CA CYS A 29 -15.97 14.04 -1.61
C CYS A 29 -17.19 13.91 -0.69
N LYS A 30 -16.99 13.51 0.57
CA LYS A 30 -18.09 13.37 1.54
C LYS A 30 -18.84 14.69 1.75
N THR A 31 -18.11 15.80 1.85
CA THR A 31 -18.69 17.14 2.03
C THR A 31 -19.47 17.62 0.80
N ASN A 32 -18.93 17.41 -0.41
CA ASN A 32 -19.48 18.02 -1.63
C ASN A 32 -20.42 17.10 -2.45
N ASN A 33 -20.53 15.82 -2.09
CA ASN A 33 -21.34 14.86 -2.86
C ASN A 33 -22.78 14.83 -2.33
N GLN A 34 -23.73 15.18 -3.20
CA GLN A 34 -25.17 15.20 -2.94
C GLN A 34 -25.83 13.82 -3.00
N LYS A 35 -25.14 12.78 -3.50
CA LYS A 35 -25.62 11.39 -3.45
C LYS A 35 -25.74 10.91 -2.00
N THR A 36 -26.54 9.88 -1.77
CA THR A 36 -26.75 9.26 -0.46
C THR A 36 -26.42 7.75 -0.51
N GLY A 37 -26.36 7.12 0.67
CA GLY A 37 -26.18 5.67 0.79
C GLY A 37 -24.97 5.10 0.04
N SER A 38 -25.17 3.94 -0.58
CA SER A 38 -24.15 3.20 -1.34
C SER A 38 -23.61 3.97 -2.55
N GLU A 39 -24.43 4.79 -3.20
CA GLU A 39 -24.00 5.59 -4.36
C GLU A 39 -22.98 6.66 -3.96
N LYS A 40 -23.15 7.28 -2.78
CA LYS A 40 -22.17 8.23 -2.24
C LYS A 40 -20.85 7.53 -1.95
N GLN A 41 -20.92 6.35 -1.32
CA GLN A 41 -19.74 5.55 -1.00
C GLN A 41 -18.98 5.18 -2.28
N ASN A 42 -19.66 4.59 -3.27
CA ASN A 42 -19.04 4.18 -4.53
C ASN A 42 -18.42 5.37 -5.29
N ALA A 43 -19.13 6.50 -5.38
CA ALA A 43 -18.62 7.70 -6.04
C ALA A 43 -17.35 8.24 -5.36
N CYS A 44 -17.32 8.27 -4.02
CA CYS A 44 -16.14 8.74 -3.29
C CYS A 44 -14.98 7.76 -3.36
N MET A 45 -15.22 6.45 -3.29
CA MET A 45 -14.17 5.45 -3.44
C MET A 45 -13.54 5.49 -4.84
N ASN A 46 -14.36 5.68 -5.90
CA ASN A 46 -13.86 5.87 -7.26
C ASN A 46 -12.99 7.13 -7.38
N LYS A 47 -13.38 8.24 -6.76
CA LYS A 47 -12.57 9.47 -6.72
C LYS A 47 -11.24 9.26 -5.98
N VAL A 48 -11.27 8.59 -4.83
CA VAL A 48 -10.06 8.26 -4.06
C VAL A 48 -9.13 7.41 -4.91
N TYR A 49 -9.63 6.33 -5.51
CA TYR A 49 -8.85 5.45 -6.37
C TYR A 49 -8.23 6.20 -7.55
N GLY A 50 -9.05 6.93 -8.31
CA GLY A 50 -8.59 7.69 -9.48
C GLY A 50 -7.51 8.73 -9.16
N GLN A 51 -7.56 9.36 -7.98
CA GLN A 51 -6.55 10.35 -7.59
C GLN A 51 -5.31 9.77 -6.92
N CYS A 52 -5.40 8.58 -6.32
CA CYS A 52 -4.28 8.00 -5.57
C CYS A 52 -3.50 6.95 -6.37
N ILE A 53 -4.11 6.29 -7.36
CA ILE A 53 -3.47 5.20 -8.11
C ILE A 53 -2.18 5.65 -8.82
N SER A 54 -2.15 6.89 -9.30
CA SER A 54 -0.95 7.47 -9.94
C SER A 54 0.23 7.66 -8.99
N MET A 55 -0.01 7.74 -7.68
CA MET A 55 1.05 7.82 -6.67
C MET A 55 1.67 6.44 -6.39
N VAL A 56 0.91 5.36 -6.60
CA VAL A 56 1.34 3.97 -6.35
C VAL A 56 2.10 3.44 -7.56
N THR A 57 3.21 4.11 -7.87
CA THR A 57 4.11 3.72 -8.97
C THR A 57 4.96 2.51 -8.61
N LYS A 58 5.55 1.87 -9.63
CA LYS A 58 6.56 0.81 -9.44
C LYS A 58 7.70 1.25 -8.50
N LYS A 59 8.17 2.49 -8.66
CA LYS A 59 9.20 3.10 -7.82
C LYS A 59 8.75 3.22 -6.36
N PHE A 60 7.52 3.67 -6.14
CA PHE A 60 6.94 3.78 -4.80
C PHE A 60 6.85 2.39 -4.13
N VAL A 61 6.35 1.38 -4.84
CA VAL A 61 6.27 0.01 -4.31
C VAL A 61 7.66 -0.54 -3.97
N ASN A 62 8.67 -0.34 -4.85
CA ASN A 62 10.05 -0.71 -4.56
C ASN A 62 10.58 -0.05 -3.28
N GLN A 63 10.33 1.25 -3.10
CA GLN A 63 10.73 1.99 -1.91
C GLN A 63 10.09 1.41 -0.64
N VAL A 64 8.77 1.22 -0.63
CA VAL A 64 8.03 0.65 0.52
C VAL A 64 8.57 -0.74 0.86
N CYS A 65 8.68 -1.61 -0.14
CA CYS A 65 9.14 -2.99 0.02
C CYS A 65 10.59 -3.05 0.54
N THR A 66 11.48 -2.19 0.05
CA THR A 66 12.87 -2.09 0.52
C THR A 66 12.94 -1.62 1.97
N ALA A 67 12.09 -0.67 2.37
CA ALA A 67 12.02 -0.22 3.75
C ALA A 67 11.49 -1.31 4.69
N LEU A 68 10.51 -2.11 4.25
CA LEU A 68 9.99 -3.23 5.01
C LEU A 68 10.98 -4.38 5.13
N SER A 69 11.71 -4.72 4.06
CA SER A 69 12.71 -5.79 4.10
C SER A 69 13.75 -5.50 5.18
N LYS A 70 14.21 -4.25 5.33
CA LYS A 70 15.13 -3.83 6.41
C LYS A 70 14.63 -4.11 7.83
N LYS A 71 13.31 -4.26 8.04
CA LYS A 71 12.71 -4.62 9.33
C LYS A 71 12.55 -6.14 9.52
N MET A 72 12.78 -6.94 8.50
CA MET A 72 12.66 -8.39 8.54
C MET A 72 14.00 -9.08 8.82
N THR A 73 13.97 -10.25 9.46
CA THR A 73 15.08 -11.19 9.49
C THR A 73 15.22 -11.90 8.14
N SER A 74 16.34 -12.58 7.90
CA SER A 74 16.55 -13.38 6.69
C SER A 74 15.49 -14.48 6.53
N LYS A 75 15.11 -15.14 7.64
CA LYS A 75 14.04 -16.16 7.65
C LYS A 75 12.68 -15.57 7.25
N GLU A 76 12.31 -14.41 7.81
CA GLU A 76 11.06 -13.71 7.48
C GLU A 76 11.03 -13.26 6.02
N TRP A 77 12.15 -12.73 5.52
CA TRP A 77 12.28 -12.26 4.14
C TRP A 77 12.24 -13.39 3.12
N ASN A 78 12.92 -14.50 3.38
CA ASN A 78 12.88 -15.69 2.52
C ASN A 78 11.47 -16.29 2.46
N CYS A 79 10.75 -16.30 3.59
CA CYS A 79 9.33 -16.65 3.60
C CYS A 79 8.50 -15.72 2.69
N ALA A 80 8.69 -14.40 2.80
CA ALA A 80 8.02 -13.45 1.91
C ALA A 80 8.36 -13.71 0.43
N LYS A 81 9.62 -13.99 0.09
CA LYS A 81 10.05 -14.31 -1.29
C LYS A 81 9.44 -15.60 -1.85
N GLN A 82 9.15 -16.57 -0.99
CA GLN A 82 8.52 -17.84 -1.37
C GLN A 82 7.01 -17.69 -1.65
N TYR A 83 6.31 -16.89 -0.84
CA TYR A 83 4.84 -16.83 -0.91
C TYR A 83 4.30 -15.62 -1.69
N ALA A 84 4.99 -14.48 -1.71
CA ALA A 84 4.58 -13.31 -2.48
C ALA A 84 4.33 -13.58 -3.97
N PRO A 85 5.18 -14.37 -4.69
CA PRO A 85 4.95 -14.69 -6.09
C PRO A 85 3.66 -15.47 -6.36
N LYS A 86 3.10 -16.14 -5.35
CA LYS A 86 1.86 -16.93 -5.48
C LYS A 86 0.61 -16.07 -5.53
N VAL A 87 0.70 -14.82 -5.07
CA VAL A 87 -0.44 -13.90 -4.96
C VAL A 87 -0.27 -12.65 -5.82
N PHE A 88 0.96 -12.30 -6.24
CA PHE A 88 1.20 -11.23 -7.20
C PHE A 88 2.50 -11.41 -7.99
N ASN A 89 2.60 -10.76 -9.15
CA ASN A 89 3.84 -10.75 -9.93
C ASN A 89 4.90 -9.85 -9.25
N VAL A 90 5.78 -10.47 -8.48
CA VAL A 90 6.89 -9.80 -7.75
C VAL A 90 8.05 -9.40 -8.65
N LYS A 91 8.24 -10.06 -9.80
CA LYS A 91 9.43 -9.95 -10.64
C LYS A 91 9.75 -8.53 -11.11
N PRO A 92 8.76 -7.65 -11.38
CA PRO A 92 9.06 -6.27 -11.72
C PRO A 92 9.75 -5.51 -10.59
N TYR A 93 9.57 -5.90 -9.32
CA TYR A 93 10.01 -5.11 -8.17
C TYR A 93 11.42 -5.51 -7.74
N GLU A 94 12.36 -4.58 -7.84
CA GLU A 94 13.78 -4.79 -7.52
C GLU A 94 14.00 -5.23 -6.07
N CYS A 95 13.12 -4.80 -5.17
CA CYS A 95 13.20 -5.19 -3.77
C CYS A 95 13.15 -6.72 -3.59
N TYR A 96 12.53 -7.47 -4.51
CA TYR A 96 12.46 -8.94 -4.47
C TYR A 96 13.85 -9.59 -4.55
N ASN A 97 14.80 -8.93 -5.21
CA ASN A 97 16.15 -9.44 -5.41
C ASN A 97 17.06 -9.21 -4.19
N ILE A 98 16.58 -8.56 -3.13
CA ILE A 98 17.35 -8.38 -1.89
C ILE A 98 17.69 -9.75 -1.28
N GLU A 99 18.96 -9.95 -0.96
CA GLU A 99 19.49 -11.09 -0.20
C GLU A 99 19.79 -10.66 1.24
N LYS A 100 19.58 -11.56 2.21
CA LYS A 100 19.66 -11.31 3.65
C LYS A 100 20.21 -12.51 4.38
#